data_AF-A0A536P6S2-F1
#
_entry.id   AF-A0A536P6S2-F1
#
_cell.length_a   1.000
_cell.length_b   1.000
_cell.length_c   1.000
_cell.angle_alpha   90.00
_cell.angle_beta   90.00
_cell.angle_gamma   90.00
#
_symmetry.space_group_name_H-M   'P 1'
#
loop_
_entity.id
_entity.type
_entity.pdbx_description
1 polymer ?
#
loop_
_entity_poly.entity_id
_entity_poly.type
_entity_poly.pdbx_seq_one_letter_code
_entity_poly.pdbx_strand_id
1 'polypeptide(L)'
;MAGLGEIVDRDDPADAQLDLAEVVQRRRHVRIIERVADVFHRPASWEIVPDRKIFQITWDDGAVAEYPWEPLRRACPCAYCSGEGTFAGNVTATTKFSDTQTTLKEVYAVGRYGVTPEWADGHDTGIYTFKMLRKAAGLDQG
;
A
#
# COMPACT_ATOMS: atom_id res chain seq x y z
N MET A 1 58.05 8.80 11.66
CA MET A 1 58.41 7.97 12.83
C MET A 1 57.37 8.20 13.91
N ALA A 2 56.98 7.12 14.59
CA ALA A 2 55.99 6.99 15.69
C ALA A 2 54.53 7.29 15.31
N GLY A 3 53.51 6.49 15.64
CA GLY A 3 53.41 5.24 16.39
C GLY A 3 51.97 5.10 16.93
N LEU A 4 51.37 3.90 16.77
CA LEU A 4 50.37 3.19 17.60
C LEU A 4 49.69 4.00 18.74
N GLY A 5 48.37 4.08 18.91
CA GLY A 5 47.37 3.02 19.03
C GLY A 5 46.46 3.34 20.24
N GLU A 6 45.19 2.93 20.16
CA GLU A 6 44.22 2.74 21.27
C GLU A 6 43.65 3.97 22.02
N ILE A 7 42.37 4.30 21.71
CA ILE A 7 41.44 4.88 22.68
C ILE A 7 40.07 4.22 22.41
N VAL A 8 39.75 3.21 23.23
CA VAL A 8 38.39 2.72 23.41
C VAL A 8 37.67 3.70 24.33
N ASP A 9 36.84 4.56 23.77
CA ASP A 9 35.98 5.42 24.57
C ASP A 9 34.64 4.69 24.80
N ARG A 10 34.51 4.14 26.01
CA ARG A 10 33.26 3.67 26.59
C ARG A 10 32.62 4.88 27.25
N ASP A 11 31.62 5.46 26.61
CA ASP A 11 30.62 6.30 27.29
C ASP A 11 29.28 6.15 26.54
N ASP A 12 28.55 5.12 26.95
CA ASP A 12 27.13 4.95 26.68
C ASP A 12 26.38 5.66 27.82
N PRO A 13 25.74 6.84 27.59
CA PRO A 13 24.96 7.47 28.63
C PRO A 13 23.69 6.66 28.87
N ALA A 14 23.66 6.01 30.02
CA ALA A 14 22.46 5.46 30.62
C ALA A 14 21.37 6.54 30.76
N ASP A 15 20.13 6.11 30.53
CA ASP A 15 18.91 6.69 31.11
C ASP A 15 18.44 8.05 30.57
N ALA A 16 18.12 8.09 29.28
CA ALA A 16 17.11 9.03 28.77
C ALA A 16 15.70 8.52 29.14
N GLN A 17 15.34 8.63 30.41
CA GLN A 17 13.97 8.33 30.85
C GLN A 17 13.03 9.40 30.29
N LEU A 18 12.15 9.00 29.36
CA LEU A 18 11.09 9.83 28.82
C LEU A 18 10.15 10.27 29.95
N ASP A 19 10.14 11.57 30.26
CA ASP A 19 9.18 12.16 31.17
C ASP A 19 7.79 12.21 30.52
N LEU A 20 6.99 11.18 30.81
CA LEU A 20 5.60 11.05 30.36
C LEU A 20 4.71 12.20 30.85
N ALA A 21 5.08 12.96 31.88
CA ALA A 21 4.29 14.09 32.35
C ALA A 21 4.34 15.27 31.37
N GLU A 22 5.46 15.47 30.67
CA GLU A 22 5.60 16.56 29.68
C GLU A 22 4.78 16.29 28.41
N VAL A 23 4.70 15.02 27.98
CA VAL A 23 3.87 14.59 26.83
C VAL A 23 2.38 14.79 27.12
N VAL A 24 1.94 14.56 28.37
CA VAL A 24 0.53 14.69 28.77
C VAL A 24 0.08 16.16 28.85
N GLN A 25 0.96 17.09 29.21
CA GLN A 25 0.60 18.51 29.37
C GLN A 25 0.55 19.29 28.05
N ARG A 26 1.15 18.78 26.96
CA ARG A 26 0.98 19.32 25.60
C ARG A 26 -0.28 18.79 24.89
N ARG A 27 -1.37 18.57 25.64
CA ARG A 27 -2.72 18.41 25.08
C ARG A 27 -3.19 19.72 24.43
N ARG A 28 -2.55 20.09 23.32
CA ARG A 28 -3.27 20.83 22.27
C ARG A 28 -4.41 19.92 21.89
N HIS A 29 -5.62 20.28 22.31
CA HIS A 29 -6.83 19.78 21.70
C HIS A 29 -6.73 20.11 20.21
N VAL A 30 -6.18 19.18 19.43
CA VAL A 30 -6.30 19.22 17.99
C VAL A 30 -7.80 19.12 17.77
N ARG A 31 -8.41 20.24 17.35
CA ARG A 31 -9.78 20.22 16.85
C ARG A 31 -9.71 19.36 15.59
N ILE A 32 -10.01 18.07 15.72
CA ILE A 32 -9.99 17.09 14.62
C ILE A 32 -11.05 17.42 13.56
N ILE A 33 -11.99 18.33 13.87
CA ILE A 33 -13.18 18.57 13.07
C ILE A 33 -13.07 19.90 12.34
N GLU A 34 -12.20 19.97 11.34
CA GLU A 34 -12.31 20.94 10.24
C GLU A 34 -11.46 20.46 9.06
N ARG A 35 -11.89 19.35 8.47
CA ARG A 35 -11.54 18.89 7.11
C ARG A 35 -12.71 18.04 6.66
N VAL A 36 -13.13 18.20 5.41
CA VAL A 36 -14.05 17.29 4.72
C VAL A 36 -13.70 15.87 5.16
N ALA A 37 -14.62 15.19 5.84
CA ALA A 37 -14.35 13.82 6.24
C ALA A 37 -14.19 13.04 4.94
N ASP A 38 -12.97 12.57 4.63
CA ASP A 38 -12.69 11.70 3.48
C ASP A 38 -13.78 10.62 3.49
N VAL A 39 -14.75 10.70 2.58
CA VAL A 39 -15.86 9.74 2.57
C VAL A 39 -15.29 8.41 2.13
N PHE A 40 -15.18 7.48 3.08
CA PHE A 40 -14.64 6.16 2.80
C PHE A 40 -15.71 5.29 2.14
N HIS A 41 -15.74 5.33 0.81
CA HIS A 41 -16.57 4.46 -0.01
C HIS A 41 -16.04 3.03 -0.02
N ARG A 42 -16.92 2.07 0.22
CA ARG A 42 -16.61 0.63 0.20
C ARG A 42 -17.01 0.03 -1.15
N PRO A 43 -16.35 -1.06 -1.58
CA PRO A 43 -16.89 -1.84 -2.69
C PRO A 43 -18.23 -2.46 -2.26
N ALA A 44 -19.26 -2.26 -3.09
CA ALA A 44 -20.53 -2.97 -3.00
C ALA A 44 -20.39 -4.38 -3.61
N SER A 45 -19.64 -4.50 -4.71
CA SER A 45 -19.33 -5.77 -5.38
C SER A 45 -18.09 -5.63 -6.27
N TRP A 46 -17.56 -6.75 -6.73
CA TRP A 46 -16.55 -6.78 -7.79
C TRP A 46 -16.72 -8.00 -8.69
N GLU A 47 -16.15 -7.92 -9.88
CA GLU A 47 -16.20 -8.96 -10.90
C GLU A 47 -14.85 -9.04 -11.64
N ILE A 48 -14.46 -10.27 -12.00
CA ILE A 48 -13.36 -10.52 -12.94
C ILE A 48 -14.02 -10.76 -14.30
N VAL A 49 -13.66 -9.97 -15.31
CA VAL A 49 -14.21 -10.06 -16.68
C VAL A 49 -13.10 -10.57 -17.62
N PRO A 50 -12.95 -11.90 -17.81
CA PRO A 50 -11.76 -12.48 -18.43
C PRO A 50 -11.61 -12.11 -19.90
N ASP A 51 -12.71 -12.08 -20.66
CA ASP A 51 -12.68 -11.79 -22.10
C ASP A 51 -12.14 -10.39 -22.41
N ARG A 52 -12.30 -9.45 -21.47
CA ARG A 52 -11.76 -8.08 -21.57
C ARG A 52 -10.46 -7.88 -20.77
N LYS A 53 -10.02 -8.88 -20.00
CA LYS A 53 -8.93 -8.78 -19.01
C LYS A 53 -9.11 -7.58 -18.08
N ILE A 54 -10.33 -7.43 -17.54
CA ILE A 54 -10.70 -6.34 -16.62
C ILE A 54 -11.02 -6.93 -15.24
N PHE A 55 -10.60 -6.24 -14.19
CA PHE A 55 -11.15 -6.37 -12.84
C PHE A 55 -12.04 -5.15 -12.59
N GLN A 56 -13.32 -5.36 -12.31
CA GLN A 56 -14.30 -4.29 -12.14
C GLN A 56 -14.76 -4.22 -10.69
N ILE A 57 -14.84 -3.01 -10.13
CA ILE A 57 -15.42 -2.76 -8.80
C ILE A 57 -16.62 -1.83 -8.95
N THR A 58 -17.73 -2.19 -8.32
CA THR A 58 -18.87 -1.31 -8.08
C THR A 58 -18.80 -0.81 -6.64
N TRP A 59 -18.86 0.50 -6.45
CA TRP A 59 -18.75 1.18 -5.16
C TRP A 59 -20.13 1.46 -4.55
N ASP A 60 -20.18 1.70 -3.24
CA ASP A 60 -21.43 1.99 -2.51
C ASP A 60 -22.09 3.34 -2.85
N ASP A 61 -21.36 4.25 -3.50
CA ASP A 61 -21.88 5.48 -4.11
C ASP A 61 -22.38 5.27 -5.54
N GLY A 62 -22.35 4.04 -6.05
CA GLY A 62 -22.75 3.70 -7.40
C GLY A 62 -21.68 3.97 -8.47
N ALA A 63 -20.50 4.48 -8.09
CA ALA A 63 -19.38 4.57 -9.03
C ALA A 63 -18.95 3.17 -9.48
N VAL A 64 -18.43 3.08 -10.72
CA VAL A 64 -17.85 1.86 -11.27
C VAL A 64 -16.44 2.16 -11.74
N ALA A 65 -15.49 1.32 -11.35
CA ALA A 65 -14.10 1.41 -11.77
C ALA A 65 -13.67 0.10 -12.45
N GLU A 66 -13.01 0.21 -13.59
CA GLU A 66 -12.42 -0.90 -14.32
C GLU A 66 -10.88 -0.81 -14.25
N TYR A 67 -10.23 -1.91 -13.87
CA TYR A 67 -8.79 -2.04 -13.76
C TYR A 67 -8.30 -3.10 -14.76
N PRO A 68 -7.62 -2.70 -15.85
CA PRO A 68 -7.02 -3.67 -16.75
C PRO A 68 -5.95 -4.51 -16.04
N TRP A 69 -5.92 -5.82 -16.31
CA TRP A 69 -5.11 -6.77 -15.54
C TRP A 69 -3.61 -6.47 -15.54
N GLU A 70 -3.03 -6.13 -16.69
CA GLU A 70 -1.59 -5.87 -16.78
C GLU A 70 -1.17 -4.59 -16.03
N PRO A 71 -1.84 -3.44 -16.20
CA PRO A 71 -1.62 -2.25 -15.37
C PRO A 71 -1.81 -2.52 -13.87
N LEU A 72 -2.84 -3.29 -13.50
CA LEU A 72 -3.06 -3.70 -12.12
C LEU A 72 -1.85 -4.52 -11.61
N ARG A 73 -1.44 -5.58 -12.32
CA ARG A 73 -0.28 -6.42 -11.99
C ARG A 73 1.01 -5.62 -11.84
N ARG A 74 1.22 -4.66 -12.73
CA ARG A 74 2.39 -3.77 -12.72
C ARG A 74 2.41 -2.89 -11.49
N ALA A 75 1.25 -2.46 -11.02
CA ALA A 75 1.07 -1.64 -9.83
C ALA A 75 1.04 -2.46 -8.51
N CYS A 76 1.47 -3.73 -8.52
CA CYS A 76 1.44 -4.59 -7.34
C CYS A 76 2.22 -3.96 -6.17
N PRO A 77 1.56 -3.69 -5.03
CA PRO A 77 2.15 -2.93 -3.93
C PRO A 77 3.01 -3.78 -2.99
N CYS A 78 3.17 -5.09 -3.25
CA CYS A 78 3.99 -5.94 -2.38
C CYS A 78 5.47 -5.54 -2.46
N ALA A 79 6.22 -5.85 -1.41
CA ALA A 79 7.65 -5.53 -1.31
C ALA A 79 8.47 -6.13 -2.47
N TYR A 80 8.09 -7.31 -2.98
CA TYR A 80 8.76 -7.90 -4.13
C TYR A 80 8.60 -7.07 -5.40
N CYS A 81 7.41 -6.53 -5.66
CA CYS A 81 7.12 -5.80 -6.89
C CYS A 81 7.51 -4.33 -6.79
N SER A 82 7.05 -3.63 -5.75
CA SER A 82 7.21 -2.18 -5.58
C SER A 82 8.43 -1.80 -4.73
N GLY A 83 8.98 -2.74 -3.95
CA GLY A 83 10.04 -2.46 -2.99
C GLY A 83 9.50 -2.11 -1.60
N GLU A 84 10.41 -1.96 -0.64
CA GLU A 84 10.09 -1.56 0.73
C GLU A 84 11.25 -0.78 1.34
N GLY A 85 10.96 0.37 1.96
CA GLY A 85 11.98 1.24 2.53
C GLY A 85 13.03 1.67 1.49
N THR A 86 14.29 1.32 1.72
CA THR A 86 15.40 1.61 0.80
C THR A 86 15.61 0.53 -0.28
N PHE A 87 14.88 -0.58 -0.22
CA PHE A 87 15.01 -1.68 -1.17
C PHE A 87 14.10 -1.45 -2.38
N ALA A 88 14.69 -1.42 -3.57
CA ALA A 88 13.94 -1.34 -4.81
C ALA A 88 13.17 -2.65 -5.08
N GLY A 89 11.98 -2.51 -5.68
CA GLY A 89 11.21 -3.65 -6.18
C GLY A 89 11.72 -4.20 -7.50
N ASN A 90 11.15 -5.33 -7.91
CA ASN A 90 11.52 -6.05 -9.14
C ASN A 90 10.66 -5.65 -10.36
N VAL A 91 9.58 -4.90 -10.16
CA VAL A 91 8.68 -4.46 -11.23
C VAL A 91 8.90 -2.98 -11.53
N THR A 92 9.11 -2.66 -12.80
CA THR A 92 9.33 -1.32 -13.32
C THR A 92 8.37 -1.03 -14.47
N ALA A 93 8.39 0.19 -15.00
CA ALA A 93 7.61 0.54 -16.20
C ALA A 93 8.02 -0.27 -17.45
N THR A 94 9.25 -0.79 -17.51
CA THR A 94 9.78 -1.54 -18.66
C THR A 94 9.76 -3.05 -18.46
N THR A 95 9.36 -3.54 -17.28
CA THR A 95 9.20 -4.97 -17.01
C THR A 95 8.22 -5.58 -18.01
N LYS A 96 8.66 -6.62 -18.71
CA LYS A 96 7.81 -7.43 -19.60
C LYS A 96 7.24 -8.59 -18.81
N PHE A 97 5.92 -8.69 -18.76
CA PHE A 97 5.23 -9.81 -18.14
C PHE A 97 4.89 -10.88 -19.17
N SER A 98 4.88 -12.14 -18.75
CA SER A 98 4.20 -13.19 -19.50
C SER A 98 2.68 -13.10 -19.34
N ASP A 99 1.93 -13.82 -20.18
CA ASP A 99 0.48 -13.91 -20.07
C ASP A 99 0.06 -14.53 -18.73
N THR A 100 0.79 -15.56 -18.26
CA THR A 100 0.57 -16.17 -16.94
C THR A 100 0.72 -15.17 -15.80
N GLN A 101 1.74 -14.30 -15.84
CA GLN A 101 1.97 -13.32 -14.78
C GLN A 101 0.91 -12.21 -14.70
N THR A 102 0.15 -12.01 -15.77
CA THR A 102 -0.91 -10.99 -15.86
C THR A 102 -2.31 -11.58 -15.88
N THR A 103 -2.45 -12.90 -15.83
CA THR A 103 -3.75 -13.56 -15.79
C THR A 103 -4.28 -13.54 -14.36
N LEU A 104 -5.34 -12.76 -14.12
CA LEU A 104 -6.01 -12.70 -12.83
C LEU A 104 -6.90 -13.94 -12.65
N LYS A 105 -6.68 -14.69 -11.58
CA LYS A 105 -7.42 -15.91 -11.26
C LYS A 105 -8.57 -15.63 -10.31
N GLU A 106 -8.24 -15.02 -9.18
CA GLU A 106 -9.16 -14.77 -8.08
C GLU A 106 -8.85 -13.45 -7.39
N VAL A 107 -9.81 -12.91 -6.64
CA VAL A 107 -9.62 -11.72 -5.81
C VAL A 107 -10.25 -11.95 -4.46
N TYR A 108 -9.44 -11.83 -3.40
CA TYR A 108 -9.88 -12.03 -2.02
C TYR A 108 -9.99 -10.71 -1.27
N ALA A 109 -10.98 -10.59 -0.40
CA ALA A 109 -11.08 -9.49 0.54
C ALA A 109 -9.94 -9.57 1.58
N VAL A 110 -9.32 -8.43 1.87
CA VAL A 110 -8.40 -8.29 3.00
C VAL A 110 -9.02 -7.33 4.02
N GLY A 111 -9.66 -7.93 5.03
CA GLY A 111 -10.43 -7.20 6.04
C GLY A 111 -11.49 -6.28 5.40
N ARG A 112 -11.56 -5.04 5.88
CA ARG A 112 -12.48 -4.00 5.36
C ARG A 112 -11.76 -2.91 4.57
N TYR A 113 -10.49 -3.12 4.20
CA TYR A 113 -9.63 -2.04 3.73
C TYR A 113 -9.03 -2.26 2.34
N GLY A 114 -9.08 -3.48 1.80
CA GLY A 114 -8.53 -3.77 0.49
C GLY A 114 -8.85 -5.15 -0.02
N VAL A 115 -8.22 -5.49 -1.14
CA VAL A 115 -8.29 -6.79 -1.81
C VAL A 115 -6.90 -7.28 -2.16
N THR A 116 -6.73 -8.60 -2.26
CA THR A 116 -5.54 -9.23 -2.82
C THR A 116 -5.90 -10.04 -4.06
N PRO A 117 -5.38 -9.68 -5.24
CA PRO A 117 -5.48 -10.48 -6.46
C PRO A 117 -4.53 -11.69 -6.41
N GLU A 118 -5.03 -12.86 -6.78
CA GLU A 118 -4.23 -14.05 -7.08
C GLU A 118 -3.99 -14.14 -8.60
N TRP A 119 -2.73 -14.14 -9.00
CA TRP A 119 -2.30 -14.24 -10.39
C TRP A 119 -1.98 -15.69 -10.77
N ALA A 120 -2.09 -16.04 -12.07
CA ALA A 120 -1.87 -17.41 -12.52
C ALA A 120 -0.41 -17.90 -12.38
N ASP A 121 0.54 -17.01 -12.11
CA ASP A 121 1.92 -17.34 -11.73
C ASP A 121 2.08 -17.67 -10.23
N GLY A 122 0.97 -17.64 -9.46
CA GLY A 122 0.92 -17.88 -8.02
C GLY A 122 1.21 -16.64 -7.17
N HIS A 123 1.35 -15.46 -7.77
CA HIS A 123 1.60 -14.23 -7.02
C HIS A 123 0.29 -13.76 -6.34
N ASP A 124 0.31 -13.50 -5.03
CA ASP A 124 -0.91 -13.21 -4.25
C ASP A 124 -0.69 -12.30 -3.02
N THR A 125 0.50 -11.70 -2.90
CA THR A 125 0.90 -10.93 -1.71
C THR A 125 0.63 -9.43 -1.82
N GLY A 126 0.12 -8.96 -2.96
CA GLY A 126 -0.17 -7.56 -3.22
C GLY A 126 -1.52 -7.13 -2.67
N ILE A 127 -1.54 -6.38 -1.57
CA ILE A 127 -2.78 -5.85 -0.99
C ILE A 127 -3.07 -4.46 -1.55
N TYR A 128 -4.09 -4.36 -2.40
CA TYR A 128 -4.57 -3.09 -2.94
C TYR A 128 -5.62 -2.51 -2.00
N THR A 129 -5.29 -1.41 -1.33
CA THR A 129 -6.28 -0.74 -0.48
C THR A 129 -7.39 -0.12 -1.33
N PHE A 130 -8.61 -0.06 -0.80
CA PHE A 130 -9.74 0.59 -1.48
C PHE A 130 -9.45 2.06 -1.79
N LYS A 131 -8.70 2.75 -0.93
CA LYS A 131 -8.21 4.10 -1.18
C LYS A 131 -7.30 4.18 -2.41
N MET A 132 -6.35 3.24 -2.56
CA MET A 132 -5.48 3.18 -3.73
C MET A 132 -6.27 2.92 -5.01
N LEU A 133 -7.23 1.98 -4.96
CA LEU A 133 -8.06 1.63 -6.10
C LEU A 133 -8.95 2.80 -6.53
N ARG A 134 -9.62 3.51 -5.60
CA ARG A 134 -10.39 4.71 -5.94
C ARG A 134 -9.53 5.80 -6.53
N LYS A 135 -8.37 6.07 -5.94
CA LYS A 135 -7.42 7.06 -6.47
C LYS A 135 -6.94 6.70 -7.88
N ALA A 136 -6.63 5.43 -8.13
CA ALA A 136 -6.22 4.96 -9.46
C ALA A 136 -7.35 5.13 -10.51
N ALA A 137 -8.61 5.12 -10.07
CA ALA A 137 -9.78 5.36 -10.92
C ALA A 137 -10.20 6.85 -11.00
N GLY A 138 -9.49 7.77 -10.33
CA GLY A 138 -9.85 9.19 -10.27
C GLY A 138 -11.15 9.47 -9.48
N LEU A 139 -11.49 8.58 -8.54
CA LEU A 139 -12.71 8.62 -7.73
C LEU A 139 -12.49 9.23 -6.32
N ASP A 140 -11.40 9.96 -6.13
CA ASP A 140 -10.92 10.59 -4.90
C ASP A 140 -11.49 12.01 -4.65
N GLN A 141 -12.59 12.35 -5.32
CA GLN A 141 -13.33 13.61 -5.10
C GLN A 141 -14.58 13.32 -4.28
N GLY A 142 -14.57 13.72 -2.99
CA GLY A 142 -15.69 13.59 -2.06
C GLY A 142 -15.35 14.11 -0.68
#